data_AF-I1PPB5-F1
#
_entry.id   AF-I1PPB5-F1
#
_cell.length_a   1.000
_cell.length_b   1.000
_cell.length_c   1.000
_cell.angle_alpha   90.00
_cell.angle_beta   90.00
_cell.angle_gamma   90.00
#
_symmetry.space_group_name_H-M   'P 1'
#
loop_
_entity.id
_entity.type
_entity.pdbx_description
1 polymer ?
#
loop_
_entity_poly.entity_id
_entity_poly.type
_entity_poly.pdbx_seq_one_letter_code
_entity_poly.pdbx_strand_id
1 'polypeptide(L)'
;VARGSTVLMGNGSHASVHGVGTVDLKFTSGKIVQHVPSINRNLVSGSRLTRDGFKLVFESNKVVVSKHGYFIGKGYECGGLFCFSLSDFCNKSVNHICGSVDCEANVWHSRLCHINFGLMSRLSSMCLIPKFSIVKGSKCHSCVQSKQPRKPHKAAEERNLAPLELL
;
A
#
# COMPACT_ATOMS: atom_id res chain seq x y z
N VAL A 1 -27.64 -15.79 5.77
CA VAL A 1 -27.27 -15.32 4.41
C VAL A 1 -26.47 -16.43 3.74
N ALA A 2 -26.81 -16.76 2.49
CA ALA A 2 -26.66 -18.07 1.87
C ALA A 2 -25.23 -18.62 1.75
N ARG A 3 -25.05 -19.89 2.15
CA ARG A 3 -23.92 -20.74 1.74
C ARG A 3 -24.03 -20.96 0.22
N GLY A 4 -23.04 -20.49 -0.56
CA GLY A 4 -22.94 -20.78 -2.00
C GLY A 4 -23.14 -19.61 -2.98
N SER A 5 -22.89 -18.36 -2.57
CA SER A 5 -22.97 -17.23 -3.51
C SER A 5 -21.76 -17.22 -4.45
N THR A 6 -21.96 -17.03 -5.76
CA THR A 6 -20.88 -16.89 -6.74
C THR A 6 -21.03 -15.60 -7.55
N VAL A 7 -19.92 -15.07 -8.05
CA VAL A 7 -19.89 -13.93 -8.99
C VAL A 7 -19.48 -14.43 -10.37
N LEU A 8 -20.17 -13.94 -11.41
CA LEU A 8 -19.77 -14.16 -12.79
C LEU A 8 -18.61 -13.22 -13.14
N MET A 9 -17.53 -13.81 -13.63
CA MET A 9 -16.30 -13.13 -13.99
C MET A 9 -16.34 -12.69 -15.47
N GLY A 10 -15.49 -11.72 -15.83
CA GLY A 10 -15.41 -11.21 -17.21
C GLY A 10 -14.95 -12.24 -18.24
N ASN A 11 -14.30 -13.33 -17.81
CA ASN A 11 -13.93 -14.47 -18.65
C ASN A 11 -15.01 -15.56 -18.71
N GLY A 12 -16.21 -15.29 -18.19
CA GLY A 12 -17.34 -16.23 -18.16
C GLY A 12 -17.26 -17.29 -17.04
N SER A 13 -16.19 -17.33 -16.25
CA SER A 13 -16.10 -18.26 -15.12
C SER A 13 -16.86 -17.75 -13.89
N HIS A 14 -17.07 -18.64 -12.91
CA HIS A 14 -17.69 -18.29 -11.64
C HIS A 14 -16.65 -18.30 -10.52
N ALA A 15 -16.73 -17.33 -9.61
CA ALA A 15 -15.89 -17.25 -8.42
C ALA A 15 -16.72 -17.30 -7.13
N SER A 16 -16.26 -18.06 -6.14
CA SER A 16 -16.95 -18.22 -4.86
C SER A 16 -16.80 -17.01 -3.95
N VAL A 17 -17.92 -16.49 -3.45
CA VAL A 17 -17.96 -15.42 -2.45
C VAL A 17 -17.74 -16.03 -1.07
N HIS A 18 -16.66 -15.63 -0.41
CA HIS A 18 -16.29 -16.16 0.91
C HIS A 18 -16.87 -15.34 2.07
N GLY A 19 -17.29 -14.11 1.80
CA GLY A 19 -17.91 -13.25 2.79
C GLY A 19 -18.63 -12.08 2.15
N VAL A 20 -19.66 -11.57 2.83
CA VAL A 20 -20.35 -10.34 2.46
C VAL A 20 -20.23 -9.39 3.64
N GLY A 21 -19.81 -8.17 3.38
CA GLY A 21 -19.64 -7.15 4.41
C GLY A 21 -20.06 -5.78 3.88
N THR A 22 -20.10 -4.79 4.75
CA THR A 22 -20.27 -3.40 4.35
C THR A 22 -18.95 -2.70 4.56
N VAL A 23 -18.50 -1.96 3.54
CA VAL A 23 -17.35 -1.08 3.66
C VAL A 23 -17.83 0.33 3.41
N ASP A 24 -17.53 1.21 4.35
CA ASP A 24 -17.60 2.65 4.12
C ASP A 24 -16.45 3.01 3.21
N LEU A 25 -16.72 3.01 1.90
CA LEU A 25 -15.84 3.69 0.99
C LEU A 25 -15.89 5.17 1.38
N LYS A 26 -14.75 5.86 1.40
CA LYS A 26 -14.67 7.33 1.50
C LYS A 26 -15.34 8.06 0.30
N PHE A 27 -16.25 7.39 -0.38
CA PHE A 27 -17.30 7.93 -1.21
C PHE A 27 -18.59 8.11 -0.38
N THR A 28 -18.54 8.81 0.76
CA THR A 28 -19.69 9.35 1.53
C THR A 28 -20.93 8.44 1.81
N SER A 29 -20.88 7.13 1.57
CA SER A 29 -22.00 6.23 1.89
C SER A 29 -21.53 4.78 1.97
N GLY A 30 -21.93 4.08 3.02
CA GLY A 30 -21.69 2.65 3.18
C GLY A 30 -22.30 1.83 2.05
N LYS A 31 -21.52 0.93 1.46
CA LYS A 31 -21.98 0.01 0.43
C LYS A 31 -21.67 -1.43 0.81
N ILE A 32 -22.58 -2.32 0.41
CA ILE A 32 -22.40 -3.76 0.57
C ILE A 32 -21.35 -4.21 -0.45
N VAL A 33 -20.26 -4.79 0.06
CA VAL A 33 -19.16 -5.37 -0.71
C VAL A 33 -19.17 -6.89 -0.57
N GLN A 34 -18.71 -7.58 -1.62
CA GLN A 34 -18.52 -9.03 -1.61
C GLN A 34 -17.02 -9.33 -1.59
N HIS A 35 -16.59 -10.17 -0.65
CA HIS A 35 -15.22 -10.65 -0.58
C HIS A 35 -15.07 -11.93 -1.42
N VAL A 36 -14.30 -11.80 -2.50
CA VAL A 36 -14.06 -12.86 -3.47
C VAL A 36 -12.54 -13.03 -3.62
N PRO A 37 -11.91 -13.99 -2.93
CA PRO A 37 -10.45 -14.14 -2.86
C PRO A 37 -9.77 -14.34 -4.22
N SER A 38 -10.48 -14.86 -5.22
CA SER A 38 -9.97 -15.02 -6.58
C SER A 38 -9.95 -13.72 -7.40
N ILE A 39 -10.53 -12.64 -6.89
CA ILE A 39 -10.44 -11.30 -7.51
C ILE A 39 -9.28 -10.56 -6.84
N ASN A 40 -8.26 -10.25 -7.63
CA ASN A 40 -7.04 -9.57 -7.16
C ASN A 40 -7.15 -8.03 -7.08
N ARG A 41 -8.31 -7.45 -7.45
CA ARG A 41 -8.56 -6.00 -7.43
C ARG A 41 -9.91 -5.69 -6.81
N ASN A 42 -9.98 -4.57 -6.08
CA ASN A 42 -11.26 -4.04 -5.61
C ASN A 42 -12.03 -3.45 -6.80
N LEU A 43 -13.19 -4.03 -7.11
CA LEU A 43 -14.04 -3.57 -8.21
C LEU A 43 -15.31 -2.92 -7.67
N VAL A 44 -15.69 -1.80 -8.28
CA VAL A 44 -16.97 -1.13 -8.02
C VAL A 44 -17.82 -1.22 -9.28
N SER A 45 -19.02 -1.78 -9.14
CA SER A 45 -19.94 -1.91 -10.27
C SER A 45 -20.58 -0.57 -10.61
N GLY A 46 -20.37 -0.10 -11.85
CA GLY A 46 -21.00 1.11 -12.37
C GLY A 46 -22.53 1.04 -12.38
N SER A 47 -23.10 -0.10 -12.76
CA SER A 47 -24.57 -0.29 -12.76
C SER A 47 -25.19 -0.28 -11.36
N ARG A 48 -24.43 -0.72 -10.34
CA ARG A 48 -24.86 -0.57 -8.94
C ARG A 48 -24.75 0.87 -8.47
N LEU A 49 -23.70 1.60 -8.85
CA LEU A 49 -23.58 3.03 -8.57
C LEU A 49 -24.76 3.83 -9.15
N THR A 50 -25.12 3.60 -10.41
CA THR A 50 -26.23 4.32 -11.06
C THR A 50 -27.56 4.02 -10.39
N ARG A 51 -27.83 2.76 -10.02
CA ARG A 51 -29.04 2.39 -9.28
C ARG A 51 -29.13 3.04 -7.89
N ASP A 52 -27.99 3.29 -7.26
CA ASP A 52 -27.91 3.97 -5.96
C ASP A 52 -27.91 5.52 -6.09
N GLY A 53 -28.23 6.05 -7.28
CA GLY A 53 -28.39 7.48 -7.54
C GLY A 53 -27.09 8.24 -7.82
N PHE A 54 -25.97 7.55 -8.06
CA PHE A 54 -24.73 8.20 -8.49
C PHE A 54 -24.79 8.49 -10.00
N LYS A 55 -24.34 9.69 -10.38
CA LYS A 55 -24.13 10.09 -11.77
C LYS A 55 -22.68 9.79 -12.16
N LEU A 56 -22.52 9.01 -13.23
CA LEU A 56 -21.24 8.69 -13.85
C LEU A 56 -21.14 9.44 -15.18
N VAL A 57 -20.11 10.27 -15.36
CA VAL A 57 -19.83 10.99 -16.61
C VAL A 57 -18.50 10.51 -17.15
N PHE A 58 -18.51 9.89 -18.33
CA PHE A 58 -17.33 9.46 -19.04
C PHE A 58 -16.95 10.48 -20.09
N GLU A 59 -15.70 10.91 -20.10
CA GLU A 59 -15.18 11.87 -21.06
C GLU A 59 -13.73 11.51 -21.37
N SER A 60 -13.43 11.14 -22.61
CA SER A 60 -12.11 10.62 -23.00
C SER A 60 -11.65 9.47 -22.08
N ASN A 61 -10.48 9.61 -21.43
CA ASN A 61 -9.91 8.63 -20.51
C ASN A 61 -10.25 8.88 -19.04
N LYS A 62 -11.27 9.70 -18.72
CA LYS A 62 -11.70 9.98 -17.34
C LYS A 62 -13.16 9.60 -17.10
N VAL A 63 -13.43 9.20 -15.86
CA VAL A 63 -14.79 9.10 -15.30
C VAL A 63 -14.93 10.07 -14.14
N VAL A 64 -16.03 10.79 -14.09
CA VAL A 64 -16.42 11.67 -12.98
C VAL A 64 -17.64 11.09 -12.30
N VAL A 65 -17.57 10.95 -10.99
CA VAL A 65 -18.67 10.44 -10.15
C VAL A 65 -19.21 11.58 -9.30
N SER A 66 -20.52 11.77 -9.34
CA SER A 66 -21.22 12.76 -8.53
C SER A 66 -22.52 12.20 -7.96
N LYS A 67 -23.05 12.79 -6.88
CA LYS A 67 -24.34 12.42 -6.30
C LYS A 67 -25.04 13.66 -5.78
N HIS A 68 -26.30 13.87 -6.15
CA HIS A 68 -27.08 15.07 -5.77
C HIS A 68 -26.36 16.40 -6.06
N GLY A 69 -25.62 16.48 -7.17
CA GLY A 69 -24.83 17.67 -7.54
C GLY A 69 -23.47 17.78 -6.85
N TYR A 70 -23.18 16.96 -5.83
CA TYR A 70 -21.88 16.93 -5.17
C TYR A 70 -20.89 16.05 -5.94
N PHE A 71 -19.67 16.56 -6.13
CA PHE A 71 -18.56 15.79 -6.66
C PHE A 71 -18.12 14.74 -5.63
N ILE A 72 -17.98 13.48 -6.07
CA ILE A 72 -17.61 12.34 -5.23
C ILE A 72 -16.20 11.86 -5.56
N GLY A 73 -15.81 11.89 -6.83
CA GLY A 73 -14.46 11.46 -7.22
C GLY A 73 -14.26 11.40 -8.73
N LYS A 74 -13.00 11.21 -9.11
CA LYS A 74 -12.56 11.06 -10.49
C LYS A 74 -11.72 9.78 -10.63
N GLY A 75 -11.93 9.06 -11.72
CA GLY A 75 -11.09 7.95 -12.13
C GLY A 75 -10.51 8.16 -13.51
N TYR A 76 -9.40 7.49 -13.81
CA TYR A 76 -8.73 7.52 -15.11
C TYR A 76 -8.58 6.11 -15.65
N GLU A 77 -8.66 5.96 -16.97
CA GLU A 77 -8.42 4.69 -17.65
C GLU A 77 -7.01 4.19 -17.36
N CYS A 78 -6.91 2.92 -16.97
CA CYS A 78 -5.67 2.19 -16.75
C CYS A 78 -5.94 0.68 -16.90
N GLY A 79 -5.50 0.10 -18.01
CA GLY A 79 -5.58 -1.35 -18.25
C GLY A 79 -7.02 -1.85 -18.42
N GLY A 80 -7.87 -1.08 -19.11
CA GLY A 80 -9.27 -1.43 -19.38
C GLY A 80 -10.24 -1.16 -18.22
N LEU A 81 -9.76 -0.51 -17.16
CA LEU A 81 -10.57 -0.12 -16.00
C LEU A 81 -10.40 1.37 -15.72
N PHE A 82 -11.43 2.01 -15.14
CA PHE A 82 -11.29 3.35 -14.60
C PHE A 82 -10.86 3.29 -13.13
N CYS A 83 -9.60 3.63 -12.88
CA CYS A 83 -8.99 3.63 -11.56
C CYS A 83 -9.24 4.95 -10.85
N PHE A 84 -9.92 4.90 -9.70
CA PHE A 84 -10.12 6.04 -8.82
C PHE A 84 -8.83 6.32 -8.03
N SER A 85 -8.36 7.57 -8.06
CA SER A 85 -7.33 8.02 -7.12
C SER A 85 -8.03 8.33 -5.80
N LEU A 86 -8.03 7.36 -4.89
CA LEU A 86 -8.53 7.55 -3.54
C LEU A 86 -7.44 8.26 -2.73
N SER A 87 -7.48 9.58 -2.65
CA SER A 87 -6.54 10.36 -1.82
C SER A 87 -6.63 10.01 -0.34
N ASP A 88 -7.78 9.49 0.11
CA ASP A 88 -8.06 9.32 1.54
C ASP A 88 -8.30 7.89 1.98
N PHE A 89 -8.30 6.87 1.10
CA PHE A 89 -8.02 5.53 1.62
C PHE A 89 -6.55 5.53 1.99
N CYS A 90 -6.31 5.70 3.29
CA CYS A 90 -5.03 5.63 3.93
C CYS A 90 -4.12 4.68 3.17
N ASN A 91 -2.96 5.22 2.77
CA ASN A 91 -1.68 4.52 2.78
C ASN A 91 -1.44 3.88 4.16
N LYS A 92 -2.28 2.92 4.55
CA LYS A 92 -2.00 1.86 5.50
C LYS A 92 -2.14 0.59 4.67
N SER A 93 -1.01 0.26 4.05
CA SER A 93 -0.71 -0.90 3.20
C SER A 93 -1.31 -0.94 1.79
N VAL A 94 -0.81 -0.07 0.90
CA VAL A 94 -0.12 -0.59 -0.29
C VAL A 94 1.13 0.24 -0.41
N ASN A 95 2.23 -0.27 0.13
CA ASN A 95 3.55 0.28 -0.20
C ASN A 95 3.64 0.26 -1.72
N HIS A 96 3.94 1.41 -2.29
CA HIS A 96 4.47 1.50 -3.63
C HIS A 96 5.81 0.76 -3.63
N ILE A 97 5.76 -0.57 -3.83
CA ILE A 97 6.96 -1.37 -4.08
C ILE A 97 7.23 -1.18 -5.57
N CYS A 98 8.07 -0.19 -5.86
CA CYS A 98 8.77 -0.18 -7.13
C CYS A 98 9.58 -1.48 -7.25
N GLY A 99 9.58 -2.02 -8.46
CA GLY A 99 9.96 -3.40 -8.76
C GLY A 99 11.26 -3.87 -8.13
N SER A 100 11.15 -4.97 -7.38
CA SER A 100 12.16 -6.00 -7.20
C SER A 100 11.54 -7.03 -6.28
N VAL A 101 11.28 -8.23 -6.80
CA VAL A 101 11.01 -9.49 -6.10
C VAL A 101 10.63 -9.32 -4.63
N ASP A 102 9.32 -9.34 -4.32
CA ASP A 102 8.78 -9.23 -2.96
C ASP A 102 9.44 -10.25 -2.02
N CYS A 103 10.50 -9.85 -1.32
CA CYS A 103 11.02 -10.65 -0.22
C CYS A 103 10.17 -10.32 1.01
N GLU A 104 9.54 -11.34 1.60
CA GLU A 104 8.74 -11.22 2.82
C GLU A 104 9.50 -10.47 3.93
N ALA A 105 10.83 -10.57 3.93
CA ALA A 105 11.72 -9.81 4.79
C ALA A 105 11.57 -8.29 4.65
N ASN A 106 11.46 -7.73 3.44
CA ASN A 106 11.29 -6.29 3.24
C ASN A 106 9.93 -5.79 3.74
N VAL A 107 8.88 -6.62 3.58
CA VAL A 107 7.54 -6.32 4.09
C VAL A 107 7.54 -6.27 5.61
N TRP A 108 8.08 -7.30 6.26
CA TRP A 108 8.17 -7.35 7.73
C TRP A 108 9.11 -6.30 8.30
N HIS A 109 10.23 -6.02 7.63
CA HIS A 109 11.15 -4.95 7.99
C HIS A 109 10.43 -3.59 8.03
N SER A 110 9.57 -3.31 7.04
CA SER A 110 8.78 -2.08 6.99
C SER A 110 7.69 -2.04 8.08
N ARG A 111 6.97 -3.15 8.28
CA ARG A 111 5.91 -3.25 9.31
C ARG A 111 6.43 -3.07 10.73
N LEU A 112 7.65 -3.53 11.00
CA LEU A 112 8.31 -3.42 12.30
C LEU A 112 9.13 -2.12 12.43
N CYS A 113 8.75 -1.06 11.72
CA CYS A 113 9.40 0.25 11.81
C CYS A 113 10.91 0.21 11.50
N HIS A 114 11.30 -0.54 10.48
CA HIS A 114 12.67 -0.58 9.98
C HIS A 114 13.71 -1.06 11.02
N ILE A 115 13.34 -2.03 11.86
CA ILE A 115 14.27 -2.66 12.81
C ILE A 115 15.45 -3.35 12.10
N ASN A 116 16.54 -3.56 12.84
CA ASN A 116 17.70 -4.30 12.34
C ASN A 116 17.29 -5.72 11.88
N PHE A 117 17.79 -6.16 10.72
CA PHE A 117 17.53 -7.49 10.18
C PHE A 117 17.89 -8.63 11.14
N GLY A 118 18.96 -8.50 11.94
CA GLY A 118 19.33 -9.45 12.98
C GLY A 118 18.32 -9.53 14.13
N LEU A 119 17.69 -8.41 14.51
CA LEU A 119 16.59 -8.43 15.47
C LEU A 119 15.38 -9.16 14.89
N MET A 120 15.09 -8.93 13.61
CA MET A 120 14.01 -9.61 12.90
C MET A 120 14.24 -11.12 12.80
N SER A 121 15.48 -11.57 12.54
CA SER A 121 15.87 -12.98 12.62
C SER A 121 15.59 -13.57 14.00
N ARG A 122 15.89 -12.82 15.07
CA ARG A 122 15.66 -13.26 16.45
C ARG A 122 14.15 -13.39 16.75
N LEU A 123 13.34 -12.42 16.34
CA LEU A 123 11.88 -12.47 16.50
C LEU A 123 11.27 -13.68 15.78
N SER A 124 11.77 -13.99 14.58
CA SER A 124 11.38 -15.17 13.80
C SER A 124 11.78 -16.48 14.51
N SER A 125 12.99 -16.55 15.09
CA SER A 125 13.43 -17.72 15.87
C SER A 125 12.60 -17.94 17.15
N MET A 126 12.02 -16.88 17.71
CA MET A 126 11.12 -16.92 18.86
C MET A 126 9.65 -17.14 18.47
N CYS A 127 9.36 -17.36 17.19
CA CYS A 127 8.00 -17.51 16.65
C CYS A 127 7.08 -16.30 16.92
N LEU A 128 7.63 -15.10 17.16
CA LEU A 128 6.84 -13.87 17.36
C LEU A 128 6.42 -13.22 16.04
N ILE A 129 7.09 -13.58 14.95
CA ILE A 129 6.75 -13.23 13.57
C ILE A 129 6.93 -14.47 12.68
N PRO A 130 6.33 -14.50 11.47
CA PRO A 130 6.50 -15.62 10.53
C PRO A 130 7.95 -15.89 10.18
N LYS A 131 8.26 -17.15 9.84
CA LYS A 131 9.60 -17.55 9.39
C LYS A 131 9.75 -17.24 7.91
N PHE A 132 10.77 -16.44 7.57
CA PHE A 132 11.15 -16.11 6.20
C PHE A 132 12.68 -16.01 6.10
N SER A 133 13.20 -16.13 4.87
CA SER A 133 14.63 -16.00 4.61
C SER A 133 15.03 -14.51 4.56
N ILE A 134 16.09 -14.15 5.28
CA ILE A 134 16.71 -12.83 5.21
C ILE A 134 18.02 -12.99 4.46
N VAL A 135 18.11 -12.39 3.28
CA VAL A 135 19.35 -12.46 2.47
C VAL A 135 20.46 -11.68 3.18
N LYS A 136 21.59 -12.33 3.42
CA LYS A 136 22.76 -11.72 4.06
C LYS A 136 23.23 -10.54 3.21
N GLY A 137 23.42 -9.38 3.84
CA GLY A 137 23.81 -8.14 3.16
C GLY A 137 22.64 -7.33 2.59
N SER A 138 21.38 -7.68 2.90
CA SER A 138 20.21 -6.87 2.55
C SER A 138 20.36 -5.43 3.05
N LYS A 139 20.16 -4.47 2.14
CA LYS A 139 20.21 -3.03 2.44
C LYS A 139 18.83 -2.43 2.21
N CYS A 140 18.31 -1.73 3.21
CA CYS A 140 17.15 -0.88 3.05
C CYS A 140 17.64 0.55 2.78
N HIS A 141 17.23 1.15 1.66
CA HIS A 141 17.65 2.50 1.27
C HIS A 141 17.36 3.52 2.37
N SER A 142 16.13 3.54 2.91
CA SER A 142 15.72 4.45 3.97
C SER A 142 16.54 4.25 5.25
N CYS A 143 16.83 3.00 5.65
CA CYS A 143 17.68 2.73 6.81
C CYS A 143 19.12 3.23 6.62
N VAL A 144 19.68 3.07 5.43
CA VAL A 144 21.04 3.55 5.13
C VAL A 144 21.06 5.08 5.23
N GLN A 145 20.10 5.78 4.64
CA GLN A 145 20.05 7.25 4.71
C GLN A 145 19.81 7.77 6.13
N SER A 146 18.94 7.12 6.91
CA SER A 146 18.50 7.63 8.20
C SER A 146 19.28 7.10 9.42
N LYS A 147 19.91 5.92 9.32
CA LYS A 147 20.57 5.23 10.45
C LYS A 147 22.06 5.01 10.24
N GLN A 148 22.64 5.49 9.14
CA GLN A 148 24.08 5.39 8.94
C GLN A 148 24.81 6.24 9.99
N PRO A 149 25.69 5.64 10.81
CA PRO A 149 26.48 6.41 11.76
C PRO A 149 27.44 7.34 11.02
N ARG A 150 27.60 8.56 11.54
CA ARG A 150 28.60 9.50 11.03
C ARG A 150 29.98 8.90 11.25
N LYS A 151 30.85 8.98 10.22
CA LYS A 151 32.25 8.58 10.40
C LYS A 151 32.87 9.43 11.53
N PRO A 152 33.80 8.87 12.33
CA PRO A 152 34.57 9.66 13.28
C PRO A 152 35.19 10.86 12.57
N HIS A 153 35.26 11.99 13.27
CA HIS A 153 36.04 13.12 12.79
C HIS A 153 37.51 12.67 12.68
N LYS A 154 38.20 13.16 11.64
CA LYS A 154 39.66 13.01 11.60
C LYS A 154 40.23 13.63 12.88
N ALA A 155 41.25 13.00 13.44
CA ALA A 155 42.02 13.63 14.50
C ALA A 155 42.44 15.01 13.99
N ALA A 156 42.22 16.05 14.80
CA ALA A 156 42.77 17.35 14.49
C ALA A 156 44.29 17.20 14.48
N GLU A 157 44.94 17.69 13.41
CA GLU A 157 46.36 17.96 13.52
C GLU A 157 46.58 19.04 14.59
N GLU A 158 47.76 19.00 15.21
CA GLU A 158 48.15 19.74 16.40
C GLU A 158 47.45 21.09 16.53
N ARG A 159 46.81 21.32 17.69
CA ARG A 159 46.32 22.65 18.03
C ARG A 159 47.54 23.53 18.22
N ASN A 160 47.73 24.50 17.35
CA ASN A 160 48.62 25.63 17.54
C ASN A 160 48.42 26.20 18.96
N LEU A 161 49.42 25.98 19.83
CA LEU A 161 49.36 26.35 21.26
C LEU A 161 49.85 27.79 21.51
N ALA A 162 50.41 28.44 20.49
CA ALA A 162 50.92 29.80 20.61
C ALA A 162 49.79 30.84 20.44
N PRO A 163 49.75 31.89 21.28
CA PRO A 163 48.79 32.99 21.09
C PRO A 163 48.95 33.64 19.70
N LEU A 164 47.83 33.87 19.00
CA LEU A 164 47.68 34.60 17.71
C LEU A 164 47.91 33.81 16.39
N GLU A 165 48.06 32.49 16.39
CA GLU A 165 48.28 31.70 15.15
C GLU A 165 47.01 31.38 14.31
N LEU A 166 45.97 32.22 14.39
CA LEU A 166 44.69 32.04 13.69
C LEU A 166 44.20 33.31 12.95
N LEU A 167 45.11 34.24 12.65
CA LEU A 167 44.83 35.40 11.78
C LEU A 167 45.10 35.09 10.31
#